data_AF-A0A5M3W3A4-F1
#
_entry.id   AF-A0A5M3W3A4-F1
#
_cell.length_a   1.000
_cell.length_b   1.000
_cell.length_c   1.000
_cell.angle_alpha   90.00
_cell.angle_beta   90.00
_cell.angle_gamma   90.00
#
_symmetry.space_group_name_H-M   'P 1'
#
loop_
_entity.id
_entity.type
_entity.pdbx_description
1 polymer ?
#
loop_
_entity_poly.entity_id
_entity_poly.type
_entity_poly.pdbx_seq_one_letter_code
_entity_poly.pdbx_strand_id
1 'polypeptide(L)' 'MRKVRVLLGATALGIGIMVTATAAPAQADSIKHAWFSEGACIYGGNMGIQAGWWTTYRCVHGNEQNPNLWFLYA' A
#
# COMPACT_ATOMS: atom_id res chain seq x y z
N MET A 1 43.85 -42.67 -13.45
CA MET A 1 43.89 -41.94 -12.16
C MET A 1 43.32 -40.54 -12.32
N ARG A 2 42.13 -40.25 -11.80
CA ARG A 2 41.66 -38.87 -11.57
C ARG A 2 40.72 -38.87 -10.37
N LYS A 3 41.00 -37.93 -9.46
CA LYS A 3 40.76 -38.00 -8.02
C LYS A 3 39.29 -37.75 -7.65
N VAL A 4 38.75 -38.60 -6.79
CA VAL A 4 37.53 -38.37 -6.01
C VAL A 4 37.83 -37.33 -4.93
N ARG A 5 37.00 -36.30 -4.82
CA ARG A 5 36.73 -35.62 -3.54
C ARG A 5 35.25 -35.28 -3.47
N VAL A 6 34.51 -36.23 -2.89
CA VAL A 6 33.19 -36.00 -2.29
C VAL A 6 33.45 -35.34 -0.94
N LEU A 7 32.76 -34.23 -0.65
CA LEU A 7 32.57 -33.74 0.70
C LEU A 7 31.14 -33.21 0.80
N LEU A 8 30.27 -34.08 1.33
CA LEU A 8 28.99 -33.69 1.92
C LEU A 8 29.25 -32.73 3.08
N GLY A 9 28.41 -31.70 3.20
CA GLY A 9 28.42 -30.80 4.34
C GLY A 9 27.08 -30.08 4.51
N ALA A 10 26.11 -30.83 5.05
CA ALA A 10 25.04 -30.38 5.96
C ALA A 10 24.54 -28.92 5.88
N THR A 11 23.29 -28.80 5.41
CA THR A 11 22.16 -28.14 6.09
C THR A 11 22.49 -27.32 7.34
N ALA A 12 22.32 -25.99 7.24
CA ALA A 12 21.96 -25.17 8.39
C ALA A 12 20.84 -24.22 7.98
N LEU A 13 19.71 -24.38 8.66
CA LEU A 13 18.51 -23.58 8.62
C LEU A 13 18.83 -22.09 8.73
N GLY A 14 18.45 -21.34 7.70
CA GLY A 14 18.29 -19.91 7.76
C GLY A 14 16.90 -19.56 7.28
N ILE A 15 15.87 -19.93 8.05
CA ILE A 15 14.58 -19.24 7.99
C ILE A 15 14.86 -17.85 8.57
N GLY A 16 15.51 -17.00 7.76
CA GLY A 16 15.49 -15.58 7.96
C GLY A 16 14.05 -15.20 7.72
N ILE A 17 13.30 -15.05 8.81
CA ILE A 17 12.05 -14.31 8.83
C ILE A 17 12.41 -13.00 8.17
N MET A 18 12.09 -12.86 6.88
CA MET A 18 11.97 -11.56 6.28
C MET A 18 10.82 -10.94 7.06
N VAL A 19 11.19 -10.23 8.12
CA VAL A 19 10.37 -9.15 8.65
C VAL A 19 10.28 -8.24 7.45
N THR A 20 9.27 -8.45 6.64
CA THR A 20 8.70 -7.39 5.84
C THR A 20 8.27 -6.39 6.90
N ALA A 21 9.22 -5.55 7.31
CA ALA A 21 8.90 -4.22 7.74
C ALA A 21 8.16 -3.69 6.52
N THR A 22 6.85 -3.89 6.51
CA THR A 22 5.93 -3.09 5.74
C THR A 22 6.09 -1.71 6.36
N ALA A 23 7.19 -1.05 6.02
CA ALA A 23 7.18 0.38 5.86
C ALA A 23 6.08 0.56 4.81
N ALA A 24 4.84 0.67 5.28
CA ALA A 24 3.76 1.20 4.49
C ALA A 24 4.40 2.46 3.88
N PRO A 25 4.44 2.58 2.54
CA PRO A 25 5.03 3.74 1.93
C PRO A 25 4.45 4.94 2.67
N ALA A 26 5.29 5.87 3.10
CA ALA A 26 4.80 7.16 3.58
C ALA A 26 4.07 7.78 2.39
N GLN A 27 2.78 7.43 2.24
CA GLN A 27 1.97 7.82 1.10
C GLN A 27 1.81 9.32 1.29
N ALA A 28 2.59 10.09 0.53
CA ALA A 28 2.37 11.50 0.42
C ALA A 28 0.92 11.64 -0.07
N ASP A 29 0.07 12.10 0.85
CA ASP A 29 -1.38 12.16 0.71
C ASP A 29 -1.70 12.84 -0.63
N SER A 30 -2.09 12.05 -1.62
CA SER A 30 -2.20 12.50 -3.01
C SER A 30 -3.65 12.44 -3.45
N ILE A 31 -4.09 13.42 -4.23
CA ILE A 31 -5.46 13.41 -4.75
C ILE A 31 -5.59 12.21 -5.70
N LYS A 32 -6.45 11.26 -5.35
CA LYS A 32 -6.79 10.12 -6.21
C LYS A 32 -8.01 10.42 -7.06
N HIS A 33 -9.06 10.97 -6.44
CA HIS A 33 -10.36 11.17 -7.07
C HIS A 33 -11.06 12.40 -6.51
N ALA A 34 -12.00 12.95 -7.29
CA ALA A 34 -12.90 14.02 -6.87
C ALA A 34 -14.36 13.58 -7.09
N TRP A 35 -15.21 13.87 -6.12
CA TRP A 35 -16.62 13.45 -6.08
C TRP A 35 -17.53 14.64 -5.81
N PHE A 36 -18.76 14.62 -6.29
CA PHE A 36 -19.75 15.67 -5.98
C PHE A 36 -20.45 15.48 -4.63
N SER A 37 -20.17 14.37 -3.94
CA SER A 37 -20.81 14.00 -2.68
C SER A 37 -19.79 13.40 -1.74
N GLU A 38 -19.90 13.78 -0.46
CA GLU A 38 -19.12 13.19 0.63
C GLU A 38 -19.29 11.67 0.69
N GLY A 39 -20.54 11.19 0.56
CA GLY A 39 -20.85 9.76 0.62
C GLY A 39 -20.17 8.97 -0.50
N ALA A 40 -20.07 9.54 -1.70
CA ALA A 40 -19.35 8.92 -2.81
C ALA A 40 -17.84 8.88 -2.57
N CYS A 41 -17.29 9.93 -1.95
CA CYS A 41 -15.89 9.96 -1.53
C CYS A 41 -15.58 8.87 -0.49
N ILE A 42 -16.40 8.78 0.57
CA ILE A 42 -16.23 7.77 1.62
C ILE A 42 -16.37 6.35 1.04
N TYR A 43 -17.37 6.13 0.20
CA TYR A 43 -17.57 4.83 -0.45
C TYR A 43 -16.37 4.43 -1.31
N GLY A 44 -15.89 5.34 -2.18
CA GLY A 44 -14.69 5.11 -3.00
C GLY A 44 -13.45 4.83 -2.14
N GLY A 45 -13.29 5.57 -1.04
CA GLY A 45 -12.23 5.37 -0.05
C GLY A 45 -12.23 3.97 0.55
N ASN A 46 -13.38 3.52 1.04
CA ASN A 46 -13.55 2.18 1.62
C ASN A 46 -13.33 1.08 0.58
N MET A 47 -13.76 1.28 -0.67
CA MET A 47 -13.53 0.31 -1.76
C MET A 47 -12.05 0.20 -2.09
N GLY A 48 -11.30 1.30 -2.13
CA GLY A 48 -9.86 1.27 -2.36
C GLY A 48 -9.07 0.62 -1.22
N ILE A 49 -9.52 0.75 0.03
CA ILE A 49 -8.96 -0.01 1.17
C ILE A 49 -9.17 -1.50 0.95
N GLN A 50 -10.40 -1.92 0.62
CA GLN A 50 -10.73 -3.33 0.38
C GLN A 50 -9.98 -3.92 -0.82
N ALA A 51 -9.75 -3.12 -1.86
CA ALA A 51 -8.98 -3.51 -3.05
C ALA A 51 -7.45 -3.44 -2.85
N GLY A 52 -6.98 -2.94 -1.70
CA GLY A 52 -5.56 -2.80 -1.40
C GLY A 52 -4.85 -1.70 -2.19
N TRP A 53 -5.59 -0.71 -2.71
CA TRP A 53 -5.02 0.44 -3.45
C TRP A 53 -4.35 1.46 -2.53
N TRP A 54 -4.86 1.59 -1.31
CA TRP A 54 -4.31 2.44 -0.25
C TRP A 54 -4.60 1.84 1.12
N THR A 55 -3.87 2.27 2.15
CA THR A 55 -4.03 1.81 3.53
C THR A 55 -4.89 2.74 4.38
N THR A 56 -4.93 4.02 4.02
CA THR A 56 -5.75 5.05 4.64
C THR A 56 -6.26 5.99 3.57
N TYR A 57 -7.38 6.66 3.82
CA TYR A 57 -7.85 7.74 2.96
C TYR A 57 -8.44 8.86 3.81
N ARG A 58 -8.53 10.05 3.21
CA ARG A 58 -9.33 11.15 3.76
C ARG A 58 -10.15 11.82 2.66
N CYS A 59 -11.34 12.26 3.04
CA CYS A 59 -12.21 13.06 2.19
C CYS A 59 -12.13 14.51 2.66
N VAL A 60 -11.76 15.41 1.76
CA VAL A 60 -11.65 16.84 2.05
C VAL A 60 -12.60 17.58 1.14
N HIS A 61 -13.47 18.40 1.73
CA HIS A 61 -14.32 19.29 0.97
C HIS A 61 -13.46 20.28 0.17
N GLY A 62 -13.87 20.56 -1.07
CA GLY A 62 -13.16 21.44 -1.97
C GLY A 62 -13.11 22.87 -1.44
N ASN A 63 -12.09 23.59 -1.91
CA ASN A 63 -11.86 25.00 -1.60
C ASN A 63 -12.78 25.92 -2.43
N GLU A 64 -12.59 27.23 -2.31
CA GLU A 64 -13.39 28.25 -3.01
C GLU A 64 -13.44 28.07 -4.53
N GLN A 65 -12.41 27.50 -5.14
CA GLN A 65 -12.36 27.20 -6.58
C GLN A 65 -13.20 25.98 -6.96
N ASN A 66 -13.42 25.05 -6.03
CA ASN A 66 -14.13 23.79 -6.27
C ASN A 66 -15.13 23.47 -5.14
N PRO A 67 -16.07 24.37 -4.81
CA PRO A 67 -16.88 24.28 -3.59
C PRO A 67 -17.90 23.13 -3.61
N ASN A 68 -18.10 22.48 -4.75
CA ASN A 68 -19.06 21.39 -4.90
C ASN A 68 -18.37 20.01 -4.97
N LEU A 69 -17.06 19.96 -4.74
CA LEU A 69 -16.28 18.73 -4.86
C LEU A 69 -15.77 18.26 -3.50
N TRP A 70 -15.60 16.95 -3.40
CA TRP A 70 -14.98 16.23 -2.30
C TRP A 70 -13.78 15.48 -2.87
N PHE A 71 -12.60 15.85 -2.41
CA PHE A 71 -11.35 15.27 -2.86
C PHE A 71 -10.95 14.11 -1.94
N LEU A 72 -10.74 12.95 -2.56
CA LEU A 72 -10.20 11.78 -1.90
C LEU A 72 -8.68 11.84 -1.97
N TYR A 73 -8.05 11.90 -0.81
CA TYR A 73 -6.61 11.76 -0.67
C TYR A 73 -6.28 10.40 -0.09
N ALA A 74 -5.26 9.76 -0.66
CA ALA A 74 -4.71 8.48 -0.23
C ALA A 74 -3.27 8.30 -0.73
#